data_AF-A0A2V6AN01-F1
#
_entry.id   AF-A0A2V6AN01-F1
#
_cell.length_a   1.000
_cell.length_b   1.000
_cell.length_c   1.000
_cell.angle_alpha   90.00
_cell.angle_beta   90.00
_cell.angle_gamma   90.00
#
_symmetry.space_group_name_H-M   'P 1'
#
loop_
_entity.id
_entity.type
_entity.pdbx_description
1 polymer ?
#
loop_
_entity_poly.entity_id
_entity_poly.type
_entity_poly.pdbx_seq_one_letter_code
_entity_poly.pdbx_strand_id
1 'polypeptide(L)' 'MNRCDLHIHSKFSARSEEWLFRRFDFPDSCTEPTDLYTQLRERGMDFVTITDHDCIDGCLVIADRPQTFISEQVTAY' A
#
# COMPACT_ATOMS: atom_id res chain seq x y z
N MET A 1 -4.19 22.98 0.15
CA MET A 1 -4.64 21.91 1.05
C MET A 1 -3.78 20.71 0.71
N ASN A 2 -3.12 20.06 1.67
CA ASN A 2 -2.26 18.91 1.38
C ASN A 2 -3.12 17.68 1.04
N ARG A 3 -2.70 16.87 0.08
CA ARG A 3 -3.40 15.68 -0.43
C ARG A 3 -2.61 14.41 -0.19
N CYS A 4 -3.26 13.37 0.31
CA CYS A 4 -2.66 12.06 0.52
C CYS A 4 -3.78 11.00 0.47
N ASP A 5 -3.48 9.84 -0.12
CA ASP A 5 -4.29 8.64 0.04
C ASP A 5 -3.76 7.88 1.26
N LEU A 6 -4.65 7.59 2.22
CA LEU A 6 -4.30 6.95 3.48
C LEU A 6 -4.77 5.49 3.54
N HIS A 7 -5.27 4.95 2.43
CA HIS A 7 -5.72 3.56 2.38
C HIS A 7 -5.46 2.99 0.99
N ILE A 8 -4.24 2.49 0.79
CA ILE A 8 -3.81 1.91 -0.48
C ILE A 8 -2.92 0.69 -0.28
N HIS A 9 -3.20 -0.37 -1.04
CA HIS A 9 -2.50 -1.63 -0.96
C HIS A 9 -1.62 -1.87 -2.19
N SER A 10 -0.44 -2.42 -1.95
CA SER A 10 0.46 -2.94 -2.96
C SER A 10 0.35 -4.45 -3.07
N LYS A 11 1.11 -5.04 -3.99
CA LYS A 11 1.26 -6.50 -4.11
C LYS A 11 1.70 -7.21 -2.81
N PHE A 12 2.26 -6.48 -1.85
CA PHE A 12 2.68 -7.04 -0.56
C PHE A 12 1.50 -7.26 0.39
N SER A 13 0.31 -6.73 0.07
CA SER A 13 -0.95 -7.01 0.78
C SER A 13 -1.51 -8.40 0.44
N ALA A 14 -0.68 -9.44 0.61
CA ALA A 14 -1.02 -10.82 0.26
C ALA A 14 -1.80 -11.57 1.36
N ARG A 15 -2.06 -10.91 2.50
CA ARG A 15 -2.84 -11.47 3.61
C ARG A 15 -4.19 -10.79 3.71
N SER A 16 -5.10 -11.15 2.81
CA SER A 16 -6.52 -10.85 3.05
C SER A 16 -7.06 -11.79 4.15
N GLU A 17 -7.73 -11.23 5.15
CA GLU A 17 -8.31 -12.01 6.25
C GLU A 17 -9.50 -12.87 5.79
N GLU A 18 -10.07 -12.56 4.63
CA GLU A 18 -11.24 -13.24 4.09
C GLU A 18 -10.89 -14.63 3.54
N TRP A 19 -11.46 -15.65 4.18
CA TRP A 19 -11.26 -17.07 3.84
C TRP A 19 -11.52 -17.41 2.36
N LEU A 20 -12.32 -16.59 1.66
CA LEU A 20 -12.68 -16.78 0.26
C LEU A 20 -11.50 -16.53 -0.69
N PHE A 21 -10.69 -15.50 -0.43
CA PHE A 21 -9.53 -15.16 -1.26
C PHE A 21 -8.37 -16.14 -1.06
N ARG A 22 -8.23 -16.72 0.15
CA ARG A 22 -7.30 -17.83 0.42
C ARG A 22 -7.55 -19.08 -0.44
N ARG A 23 -8.78 -19.25 -0.95
CA ARG A 23 -9.19 -20.42 -1.76
C ARG A 23 -8.98 -20.22 -3.26
N PHE A 24 -8.79 -18.99 -3.71
CA PHE A 24 -8.60 -18.63 -5.12
C PHE A 24 -7.30 -17.86 -5.40
N ASP A 25 -6.47 -17.62 -4.38
CA ASP A 25 -5.13 -17.00 -4.48
C ASP A 25 -5.15 -15.63 -5.18
N PHE A 26 -6.22 -14.86 -4.95
CA PHE A 26 -6.34 -13.50 -5.48
C PHE A 26 -5.81 -12.50 -4.45
N PRO A 27 -4.72 -11.79 -4.74
CA PRO A 27 -4.18 -10.78 -3.83
C PRO A 27 -5.09 -9.53 -3.84
N ASP A 28 -5.18 -8.82 -2.72
CA ASP A 28 -5.98 -7.59 -2.59
C ASP A 28 -5.49 -6.47 -3.51
N SER A 29 -4.23 -6.55 -3.94
CA SER A 29 -3.65 -5.70 -4.98
C SER A 29 -2.54 -6.48 -5.70
N CYS A 30 -2.40 -6.24 -7.01
CA CYS A 30 -1.28 -6.76 -7.80
C CYS A 30 -0.26 -5.67 -8.14
N THR A 31 -0.43 -4.45 -7.61
CA THR A 31 0.32 -3.27 -8.08
C THR A 31 1.68 -3.17 -7.40
N GLU A 32 2.73 -2.92 -8.18
CA GLU A 32 4.07 -2.65 -7.65
C GLU A 32 4.10 -1.34 -6.85
N PRO A 33 4.78 -1.29 -5.68
CA PRO A 33 4.91 -0.05 -4.89
C PRO A 33 5.46 1.15 -5.67
N THR A 34 6.40 0.91 -6.59
CA THR A 34 6.99 1.97 -7.43
C THR A 34 5.99 2.57 -8.41
N ASP A 35 5.06 1.75 -8.92
CA ASP A 35 4.01 2.20 -9.82
C ASP A 35 2.94 2.98 -9.05
N LEU A 36 2.60 2.52 -7.84
CA LEU A 36 1.71 3.25 -6.93
C LEU A 36 2.26 4.64 -6.60
N TYR A 37 3.54 4.73 -6.22
CA TYR A 37 4.20 6.01 -5.98
C TYR A 37 4.07 6.94 -7.20
N THR A 38 4.46 6.44 -8.38
CA THR A 38 4.43 7.24 -9.62
C THR A 38 3.02 7.76 -9.90
N GLN A 39 2.01 6.90 -9.86
CA GLN A 39 0.64 7.28 -10.13
C GLN A 39 0.06 8.25 -9.07
N LEU A 40 0.38 8.07 -7.78
CA LEU A 40 -0.09 8.97 -6.73
C LEU A 40 0.54 10.37 -6.88
N ARG A 41 1.82 10.44 -7.26
CA ARG A 41 2.49 11.71 -7.58
C ARG A 41 1.85 12.37 -8.80
N GLU A 42 1.58 11.63 -9.86
CA GLU A 42 0.91 12.14 -11.07
C GLU A 42 -0.52 12.64 -10.79
N ARG A 43 -1.22 12.02 -9.84
CA ARG A 43 -2.56 12.46 -9.38
C ARG A 43 -2.51 13.70 -8.47
N GLY A 44 -1.33 14.23 -8.20
CA GLY A 44 -1.11 15.44 -7.42
C GLY A 44 -1.29 15.23 -5.91
N MET A 45 -0.93 14.05 -5.41
CA MET A 45 -0.77 13.84 -3.96
C MET A 45 0.52 14.52 -3.49
N ASP A 46 0.45 15.20 -2.35
CA ASP A 46 1.58 15.85 -1.70
C ASP A 46 2.39 14.85 -0.87
N PHE A 47 1.75 13.82 -0.33
CA PHE A 47 2.41 12.74 0.43
C PHE A 47 2.00 11.38 -0.10
N VAL A 48 2.90 10.41 -0.01
CA VAL A 48 2.67 9.01 -0.43
C VAL A 48 2.93 8.09 0.74
N THR A 49 2.04 7.12 0.93
CA THR A 49 2.23 5.99 1.83
C THR A 49 1.57 4.75 1.23
N ILE A 50 1.93 3.58 1.74
CA ILE A 50 1.29 2.30 1.41
C ILE A 50 0.86 1.65 2.73
N THR A 51 -0.37 1.16 2.79
CA THR A 51 -0.98 0.58 4.00
C THR A 51 -1.26 -0.90 3.77
N ASP A 52 -0.22 -1.69 3.50
CA ASP A 52 -0.38 -3.14 3.33
C ASP A 52 -0.86 -3.82 4.62
N HIS A 53 -1.54 -4.97 4.49
CA HIS A 53 -2.03 -5.76 5.61
C HIS A 53 -0.88 -6.38 6.41
N ASP A 54 -0.80 -6.03 7.70
CA ASP A 54 0.14 -6.58 8.69
C ASP A 54 1.62 -6.66 8.21
N CYS A 55 2.02 -5.74 7.32
CA CYS A 55 3.39 -5.62 6.83
C CYS A 55 3.71 -4.22 6.30
N ILE A 56 5.01 -3.93 6.18
CA ILE A 56 5.52 -2.64 5.66
C ILE A 56 6.41 -2.80 4.42
N ASP A 57 6.48 -4.00 3.84
CA ASP A 57 7.36 -4.30 2.70
C ASP A 57 7.12 -3.36 1.51
N GLY A 58 5.86 -3.03 1.20
CA GLY A 58 5.53 -2.06 0.16
C GLY A 58 6.08 -0.67 0.44
N CYS A 59 5.98 -0.20 1.70
CA CYS A 59 6.57 1.07 2.12
C CYS A 59 8.10 1.07 2.01
N LEU A 60 8.76 -0.03 2.39
CA LEU A 60 10.22 -0.12 2.36
C LEU A 60 10.80 -0.04 0.94
N VAL A 61 10.05 -0.49 -0.07
CA VAL A 61 10.44 -0.37 -1.49
C VAL A 61 10.51 1.09 -1.96
N ILE A 62 9.73 1.99 -1.36
CA ILE A 62 9.65 3.42 -1.74
C ILE A 62 10.17 4.36 -0.63
N ALA A 63 10.80 3.83 0.41
CA ALA A 63 11.24 4.60 1.58
C ALA A 63 12.29 5.67 1.25
N ASP A 64 13.04 5.50 0.17
CA ASP A 64 14.02 6.47 -0.33
C ASP A 64 13.38 7.60 -1.15
N ARG A 65 12.09 7.49 -1.48
CA ARG A 65 11.41 8.44 -2.35
C ARG A 65 10.98 9.70 -1.59
N PRO A 66 11.04 10.88 -2.23
CA PRO A 66 10.58 12.12 -1.63
C PRO A 66 9.12 12.05 -1.21
N GLN A 67 8.79 12.69 -0.09
CA GLN A 67 7.41 12.86 0.38
C GLN A 67 6.70 11.53 0.68
N THR A 68 7.49 10.47 0.90
CA THR A 68 7.01 9.18 1.41
C THR A 68 7.06 9.16 2.94
N PHE A 69 6.11 8.49 3.57
CA PHE A 69 6.19 8.06 4.96
C PHE A 69 5.75 6.60 5.10
N ILE A 70 6.06 5.98 6.23
CA ILE A 70 5.75 4.56 6.49
C ILE A 70 4.40 4.46 7.21
N SER A 71 3.56 3.53 6.78
CA SER A 71 2.31 3.15 7.44
C SER A 71 2.01 1.67 7.23
N GLU A 72 0.95 1.19 7.87
CA GLU A 72 0.50 -0.20 7.83
C GLU A 72 -1.01 -0.23 8.15
N GLN A 73 -1.73 -1.20 7.59
CA GLN A 73 -3.05 -1.57 8.11
C GLN A 73 -2.90 -2.76 9.05
N VAL A 74 -3.08 -2.49 10.35
CA VAL A 74 -2.91 -3.48 11.43
C VAL A 74 -4.23 -4.14 11.81
N THR A 75 -4.25 -5.46 11.92
CA THR A 75 -5.35 -6.22 12.51
C THR A 75 -5.35 -6.10 14.05
N ALA A 76 -6.53 -5.84 14.65
CA ALA A 76 -6.71 -5.77 16.11
C ALA A 76 -7.95 -6.57 16.56
N TYR A 77 -7.91 -7.16 17.77
CA TYR A 77 -8.97 -7.99 18.37
C TYR A 77 -9.45 -7.45 19.72
#